data_AF-A0A397TK72-F1
#
_entry.id   AF-A0A397TK72-F1
#
_cell.length_a   1.000
_cell.length_b   1.000
_cell.length_c   1.000
_cell.angle_alpha   90.00
_cell.angle_beta   90.00
_cell.angle_gamma   90.00
#
_symmetry.space_group_name_H-M   'P 1'
#
loop_
_entity.id
_entity.type
_entity.pdbx_description
1 polymer ?
#
loop_
_entity_poly.entity_id
_entity_poly.type
_entity_poly.pdbx_seq_one_letter_code
_entity_poly.pdbx_strand_id
1 'polypeptide(L)'
;MPRFTSNFIISLRSNLFISSRFEFFSRSYTSFLQVPARKLDLGSLSDNSKATKEKRRIGRGPASGRGKTSGRGHKGQKARGGNSKPRRGFEGGQTPLSRRFPKRGFHNPFQTTWAPLNLDRLQHWINNGRIDPSQPITMKHLLDTRCVRDVKDGVKILADGKEHFKTPVTIEVSRASKQAIKTIESVGGKITCRYFNRLALRATIKPEKFWKLPKFAAPMKQRDIVWYSDPKNRGYLALSPKKDQ
;
A
#
# COMPACT_ATOMS: atom_id res chain seq x y z
N MET A 1 74.70 27.22 5.85
CA MET A 1 75.34 28.42 5.24
C MET A 1 75.35 28.22 3.73
N PRO A 2 75.15 29.25 2.87
CA PRO A 2 74.56 30.59 3.06
C PRO A 2 73.12 30.64 2.44
N ARG A 3 72.12 31.44 2.84
CA ARG A 3 71.92 32.87 3.17
C ARG A 3 71.69 33.81 1.98
N PHE A 4 70.56 34.56 2.08
CA PHE A 4 70.21 35.88 1.49
C PHE A 4 69.70 35.93 0.03
N THR A 5 68.73 36.77 -0.38
CA THR A 5 68.16 38.03 0.17
C THR A 5 66.68 38.24 -0.22
N SER A 6 66.00 39.09 0.55
CA SER A 6 64.71 39.75 0.30
C SER A 6 64.70 40.66 -0.93
N ASN A 7 63.52 40.97 -1.47
CA ASN A 7 62.96 42.34 -1.43
C ASN A 7 61.51 42.43 -1.94
N PHE A 8 60.73 43.17 -1.14
CA PHE A 8 59.40 43.72 -1.38
C PHE A 8 59.35 44.61 -2.62
N ILE A 9 58.22 44.60 -3.36
CA ILE A 9 57.53 45.83 -3.82
C ILE A 9 56.02 45.60 -3.75
N ILE A 10 55.37 46.42 -2.93
CA ILE A 10 53.92 46.63 -2.82
C ILE A 10 53.51 47.60 -3.95
N SER A 11 52.41 47.31 -4.65
CA SER A 11 51.68 48.32 -5.42
C SER A 11 50.18 48.21 -5.16
N LEU A 12 49.65 49.32 -4.65
CA LEU A 12 48.27 49.63 -4.29
C LEU A 12 47.28 49.52 -5.46
N ARG A 13 46.04 49.11 -5.14
CA ARG A 13 44.76 49.77 -5.48
C ARG A 13 43.60 48.80 -5.15
N SER A 14 42.97 48.98 -3.99
CA SER A 14 41.77 49.79 -3.75
C SER A 14 40.46 49.02 -4.03
N ASN A 15 39.83 48.61 -2.92
CA ASN A 15 38.39 48.61 -2.60
C ASN A 15 37.39 48.55 -3.76
N LEU A 16 36.42 47.61 -3.70
CA LEU A 16 35.03 47.91 -3.33
C LEU A 16 34.08 46.71 -3.66
N PHE A 17 33.33 46.32 -2.64
CA PHE A 17 31.97 45.76 -2.65
C PHE A 17 31.71 44.32 -3.13
N ILE A 18 31.54 43.47 -2.11
CA ILE A 18 30.64 42.32 -2.09
C ILE A 18 29.20 42.83 -2.24
N SER A 19 28.49 42.38 -3.29
CA SER A 19 27.04 42.31 -3.25
C SER A 19 26.61 40.93 -3.77
N SER A 20 26.19 40.09 -2.84
CA SER A 20 25.51 38.82 -3.08
C SER A 20 24.18 39.08 -3.77
N ARG A 21 24.10 38.79 -5.06
CA ARG A 21 22.82 38.78 -5.78
C ARG A 21 22.12 37.45 -5.51
N PHE A 22 21.28 37.43 -4.48
CA PHE A 22 20.28 36.39 -4.28
C PHE A 22 19.28 36.47 -5.44
N GLU A 23 19.41 35.60 -6.44
CA GLU A 23 18.38 35.44 -7.46
C GLU A 23 17.19 34.69 -6.86
N PHE A 24 16.14 35.43 -6.56
CA PHE A 24 14.81 34.89 -6.33
C PHE A 24 14.34 34.25 -7.64
N PHE A 25 14.39 32.91 -7.72
CA PHE A 25 13.73 32.16 -8.78
C PHE A 25 12.21 32.30 -8.59
N SER A 26 11.61 33.32 -9.23
CA SER A 26 10.15 33.41 -9.35
C SER A 26 9.68 32.26 -10.23
N ARG A 27 8.89 31.35 -9.67
CA ARG A 27 8.30 30.23 -10.39
C ARG A 27 7.18 30.79 -11.29
N SER A 28 7.52 31.11 -12.54
CA SER A 28 6.57 31.54 -13.55
C SER A 28 5.65 30.38 -13.94
N TYR A 29 4.33 30.56 -13.78
CA TYR A 29 3.29 29.59 -14.15
C TYR A 29 2.96 29.57 -15.65
N THR A 30 3.75 30.24 -16.48
CA THR A 30 3.66 30.12 -17.93
C THR A 30 4.36 28.83 -18.35
N SER A 31 3.65 27.70 -18.31
CA SER A 31 4.11 26.50 -18.99
C SER A 31 4.10 26.78 -20.49
N PHE A 32 5.26 27.14 -21.04
CA PHE A 32 5.47 27.06 -22.48
C PHE A 32 5.19 25.61 -22.89
N LEU A 33 4.11 25.40 -23.62
CA LEU A 33 3.92 24.16 -24.37
C LEU A 33 5.08 24.09 -25.35
N GLN A 34 6.12 23.33 -25.01
CA GLN A 34 7.21 23.07 -25.92
C GLN A 34 6.61 22.37 -27.14
N VAL A 35 6.56 23.08 -28.27
CA VAL A 35 6.16 22.47 -29.54
C VAL A 35 7.11 21.28 -29.75
N PRO A 36 6.58 20.06 -29.98
CA PRO A 36 7.43 18.89 -30.11
C PRO A 36 8.44 19.14 -31.24
N ALA A 37 9.72 18.91 -30.96
CA ALA A 37 10.81 19.13 -31.92
C ALA A 37 10.70 18.25 -33.20
N ARG A 38 9.74 17.32 -33.23
CA ARG A 38 9.44 16.44 -34.35
C ARG A 38 7.94 16.46 -34.63
N LYS A 39 7.58 16.44 -35.91
CA LYS A 39 6.20 16.25 -36.37
C LYS A 39 5.68 14.91 -35.83
N LEU A 40 4.51 14.91 -35.19
CA LEU A 40 3.84 13.69 -34.74
C LEU A 40 3.09 13.06 -35.92
N ASP A 41 3.72 12.07 -36.53
CA ASP A 41 3.16 11.16 -37.53
C ASP A 41 3.37 9.69 -37.11
N LEU A 42 2.79 8.75 -37.85
CA LEU A 42 2.93 7.32 -37.56
C LEU A 42 4.39 6.81 -37.61
N GLY A 43 5.29 7.49 -38.34
CA GLY A 43 6.71 7.12 -38.44
C GLY A 43 7.56 7.61 -37.25
N SER A 44 7.10 8.66 -36.57
CA SER A 44 7.79 9.30 -35.45
C SER A 44 7.41 8.75 -34.07
N LEU A 45 6.47 7.80 -34.01
CA LEU A 45 6.04 7.18 -32.76
C LEU A 45 7.08 6.16 -32.25
N SER A 46 7.61 6.42 -31.05
CA SER A 46 8.46 5.49 -30.32
C SER A 46 8.07 5.48 -28.84
N ASP A 47 8.23 4.33 -28.19
CA ASP A 47 8.07 4.23 -26.74
C ASP A 47 9.17 5.04 -26.02
N ASN A 48 8.97 5.27 -24.71
CA ASN A 48 9.97 5.89 -23.86
C ASN A 48 11.31 5.13 -23.94
N SER A 49 12.42 5.85 -23.91
CA SER A 49 13.74 5.23 -23.97
C SER A 49 13.87 4.15 -22.88
N LYS A 50 14.34 2.96 -23.26
CA LYS A 50 14.49 1.77 -22.40
C LYS A 50 13.19 1.09 -21.94
N ALA A 51 12.02 1.49 -22.43
CA ALA A 51 10.77 0.76 -22.21
C ALA A 51 10.83 -0.65 -22.81
N THR A 52 11.43 -0.77 -24.01
CA THR A 52 11.77 -2.05 -24.63
C THR A 52 13.26 -2.35 -24.49
N LYS A 53 13.59 -3.64 -24.38
CA LYS A 53 14.97 -4.14 -24.34
C LYS A 53 15.17 -5.09 -25.50
N GLU A 54 16.35 -5.04 -26.11
CA GLU A 54 16.69 -5.95 -27.20
C GLU A 54 16.61 -7.41 -26.74
N LYS A 55 15.90 -8.22 -27.53
CA LYS A 55 15.78 -9.65 -27.25
C LYS A 55 17.13 -10.32 -27.46
N ARG A 56 17.59 -11.03 -26.44
CA ARG A 56 18.81 -11.86 -26.55
C ARG A 56 18.59 -13.01 -27.54
N ARG A 57 19.19 -12.91 -28.73
CA ARG A 57 19.21 -13.96 -29.75
C ARG A 57 20.42 -14.87 -29.51
N ILE A 58 20.18 -16.17 -29.45
CA ILE A 58 21.18 -17.17 -29.03
C ILE A 58 21.59 -18.02 -30.25
N GLY A 59 22.85 -18.42 -30.36
CA GLY A 59 23.33 -19.26 -31.47
C GLY A 59 23.38 -18.51 -32.81
N ARG A 60 23.85 -17.27 -32.82
CA ARG A 60 23.97 -16.41 -34.01
C ARG A 60 25.40 -15.87 -34.15
N GLY A 61 26.34 -16.75 -34.45
CA GLY A 61 27.75 -16.41 -34.65
C GLY A 61 28.53 -16.09 -33.37
N PRO A 62 29.88 -16.14 -33.40
CA PRO A 62 30.73 -15.95 -32.23
C PRO A 62 30.69 -14.52 -31.69
N ALA A 63 30.61 -13.50 -32.56
CA ALA A 63 30.59 -12.09 -32.18
C ALA A 63 29.41 -11.69 -31.27
N SER A 64 28.31 -12.45 -31.31
CA SER A 64 27.15 -12.26 -30.40
C SER A 64 27.47 -12.58 -28.91
N GLY A 65 28.66 -13.11 -28.61
CA GLY A 65 29.06 -13.57 -27.28
C GLY A 65 28.37 -14.86 -26.81
N ARG A 66 27.39 -15.37 -27.56
CA ARG A 66 26.60 -16.57 -27.24
C ARG A 66 26.37 -17.47 -28.46
N GLY A 67 27.35 -17.51 -29.37
CA GLY A 67 27.32 -18.35 -30.58
C GLY A 67 27.48 -19.84 -30.26
N LYS A 68 28.73 -20.26 -30.01
CA LYS A 68 29.14 -21.67 -29.95
C LYS A 68 28.34 -22.55 -28.97
N THR A 69 28.19 -22.11 -27.72
CA THR A 69 27.52 -22.89 -26.66
C THR A 69 26.13 -22.37 -26.32
N SER A 70 25.67 -21.31 -26.98
CA SER A 70 24.36 -20.74 -26.72
C SER A 70 24.12 -20.34 -25.25
N GLY A 71 25.21 -20.07 -24.50
CA GLY A 71 25.17 -19.76 -23.07
C GLY A 71 24.84 -20.95 -22.15
N ARG A 72 24.91 -22.19 -22.65
CA ARG A 72 24.58 -23.42 -21.89
C ARG A 72 25.79 -24.15 -21.30
N GLY A 73 27.01 -23.72 -21.64
CA GLY A 73 28.25 -24.40 -21.28
C GLY A 73 28.60 -25.57 -22.20
N HIS A 74 29.47 -26.46 -21.73
CA HIS A 74 29.93 -27.64 -22.48
C HIS A 74 29.08 -28.89 -22.16
N LYS A 75 29.55 -30.08 -22.57
CA LYS A 75 28.87 -31.39 -22.64
C LYS A 75 28.29 -31.91 -21.30
N GLY A 76 27.40 -31.17 -20.65
CA GLY A 76 26.73 -31.54 -19.39
C GLY A 76 25.23 -31.71 -19.55
N GLN A 77 24.60 -32.27 -18.52
CA GLN A 77 23.17 -32.59 -18.49
C GLN A 77 22.26 -31.37 -18.81
N LYS A 78 22.62 -30.16 -18.34
CA LYS A 78 21.86 -28.92 -18.60
C LYS A 78 22.03 -28.38 -20.04
N ALA A 79 23.07 -28.80 -20.75
CA ALA A 79 23.36 -28.32 -22.10
C ALA A 79 22.55 -29.03 -23.19
N ARG A 80 22.19 -30.30 -22.95
CA ARG A 80 21.39 -31.13 -23.87
C ARG A 80 19.90 -30.76 -23.82
N GLY A 81 19.18 -31.12 -24.88
CA GLY A 81 17.72 -30.95 -24.97
C GLY A 81 16.97 -32.01 -24.15
N GLY A 82 15.66 -31.81 -23.96
CA GLY A 82 14.76 -32.81 -23.39
C GLY A 82 14.62 -32.82 -21.86
N ASN A 83 13.99 -33.89 -21.37
CA ASN A 83 13.58 -34.09 -19.97
C ASN A 83 14.77 -34.38 -19.03
N SER A 84 15.99 -34.41 -19.55
CA SER A 84 17.20 -34.66 -18.78
C SER A 84 17.59 -33.49 -17.88
N LYS A 85 16.98 -32.31 -17.99
CA LYS A 85 17.34 -31.18 -17.12
C LYS A 85 16.83 -31.38 -15.69
N PRO A 86 17.67 -31.16 -14.68
CA PRO A 86 17.22 -31.13 -13.29
C PRO A 86 16.03 -30.19 -13.13
N ARG A 87 14.94 -30.70 -12.55
CA ARG A 87 13.77 -29.88 -12.21
C ARG A 87 14.18 -28.81 -11.18
N ARG A 88 13.47 -27.69 -11.16
CA ARG A 88 13.65 -26.68 -10.11
C ARG A 88 13.39 -27.36 -8.76
N GLY A 89 14.39 -27.33 -7.86
CA GLY A 89 14.35 -28.03 -6.58
C GLY A 89 15.00 -29.42 -6.56
N PHE A 90 15.69 -29.86 -7.63
CA PHE A 90 16.53 -31.06 -7.60
C PHE A 90 17.89 -30.76 -6.95
N GLU A 91 18.20 -31.47 -5.87
CA GLU A 91 19.41 -31.28 -5.04
C GLU A 91 20.48 -32.37 -5.28
N GLY A 92 20.55 -32.92 -6.50
CA GLY A 92 21.62 -33.86 -6.86
C GLY A 92 21.50 -35.28 -6.30
N GLY A 93 20.34 -35.65 -5.74
CA GLY A 93 20.11 -36.94 -5.08
C GLY A 93 19.96 -36.84 -3.56
N GLN A 94 20.30 -35.69 -2.97
CA GLN A 94 20.00 -35.41 -1.57
C GLN A 94 18.49 -35.33 -1.34
N THR A 95 18.03 -35.68 -0.13
CA THR A 95 16.61 -35.52 0.25
C THR A 95 16.22 -34.05 0.11
N PRO A 96 15.19 -33.69 -0.69
CA PRO A 96 14.88 -32.29 -0.95
C PRO A 96 14.34 -31.60 0.29
N LEU A 97 14.52 -30.27 0.36
CA LEU A 97 14.08 -29.44 1.49
C LEU A 97 12.62 -29.70 1.92
N SER A 98 11.72 -29.90 0.96
CA SER A 98 10.30 -30.16 1.21
C SER A 98 10.01 -31.51 1.90
N ARG A 99 10.95 -32.44 1.89
CA ARG A 99 10.88 -33.74 2.58
C ARG A 99 11.68 -33.74 3.89
N ARG A 100 12.74 -32.91 4.00
CA ARG A 100 13.56 -32.84 5.22
C ARG A 100 12.79 -32.31 6.41
N PHE A 101 11.93 -31.31 6.19
CA PHE A 101 11.16 -30.69 7.25
C PHE A 101 9.71 -31.18 7.24
N PRO A 102 9.12 -31.44 8.43
CA PRO A 102 7.71 -31.81 8.51
C PRO A 102 6.83 -30.63 8.10
N LYS A 103 5.69 -30.91 7.47
CA LYS A 103 4.65 -29.91 7.23
C LYS A 103 4.06 -29.49 8.57
N ARG A 104 4.13 -28.21 8.91
CA ARG A 104 3.63 -27.66 10.18
C ARG A 104 2.36 -26.84 9.96
N GLY A 105 1.42 -27.00 10.89
CA GLY A 105 0.16 -26.24 10.91
C GLY A 105 -0.86 -26.70 9.88
N PHE A 106 -1.95 -25.95 9.77
CA PHE A 106 -3.02 -26.14 8.81
C PHE A 106 -3.50 -24.78 8.30
N HIS A 107 -4.12 -24.74 7.12
CA HIS A 107 -4.78 -23.53 6.63
C HIS A 107 -6.21 -23.50 7.15
N ASN A 108 -6.61 -22.43 7.85
CA ASN A 108 -7.97 -22.27 8.35
C ASN A 108 -8.90 -21.69 7.27
N PRO A 109 -9.83 -22.47 6.69
CA PRO A 109 -10.74 -21.97 5.66
C PRO A 109 -11.85 -21.07 6.22
N PHE A 110 -12.08 -21.10 7.53
CA PHE A 110 -13.12 -20.34 8.22
C PHE A 110 -12.59 -19.04 8.86
N GLN A 111 -11.36 -18.67 8.53
CA GLN A 111 -10.78 -17.41 8.97
C GLN A 111 -11.54 -16.24 8.34
N THR A 112 -11.75 -15.18 9.13
CA THR A 112 -12.36 -13.94 8.64
C THR A 112 -11.25 -12.95 8.35
N THR A 113 -11.30 -12.35 7.17
CA THR A 113 -10.30 -11.39 6.68
C THR A 113 -10.91 -10.00 6.67
N TRP A 114 -10.50 -9.18 7.64
CA TRP A 114 -10.93 -7.79 7.72
C TRP A 114 -9.96 -6.90 6.95
N ALA A 115 -10.50 -5.85 6.34
CA ALA A 115 -9.70 -4.77 5.80
C ALA A 115 -9.17 -3.91 6.96
N PRO A 116 -7.85 -3.79 7.14
CA PRO A 116 -7.29 -2.94 8.18
C PRO A 116 -7.46 -1.47 7.81
N LEU A 117 -7.92 -0.66 8.75
CA LEU A 117 -7.99 0.79 8.63
C LEU A 117 -7.31 1.43 9.84
N ASN A 118 -6.26 2.21 9.61
CA ASN A 118 -5.53 2.90 10.66
C ASN A 118 -6.16 4.28 10.93
N LEU A 119 -6.02 4.79 12.17
CA LEU A 119 -6.51 6.12 12.55
C LEU A 119 -5.82 7.25 11.79
N ASP A 120 -4.52 7.12 11.54
CA ASP A 120 -3.74 8.06 10.72
C ASP A 120 -4.39 8.31 9.35
N ARG A 121 -4.70 7.19 8.67
CA ARG A 121 -5.35 7.22 7.36
C ARG A 121 -6.72 7.87 7.45
N LEU A 122 -7.50 7.56 8.48
CA LEU A 122 -8.82 8.16 8.65
C LEU A 122 -8.72 9.68 8.82
N GLN A 123 -7.79 10.16 9.66
CA GLN A 123 -7.55 11.59 9.85
C GLN A 123 -7.11 12.27 8.55
N HIS A 124 -6.21 11.65 7.79
CA HIS A 124 -5.76 12.20 6.50
C HIS A 124 -6.93 12.40 5.52
N TRP A 125 -7.89 11.46 5.46
CA TRP A 125 -9.07 11.59 4.60
C TRP A 125 -10.03 12.70 5.06
N ILE A 126 -10.16 12.91 6.36
CA ILE A 126 -10.95 14.00 6.95
C ILE A 126 -10.30 15.35 6.61
N ASN A 127 -8.98 15.47 6.81
CA ASN A 127 -8.24 16.70 6.50
C ASN A 127 -8.33 17.09 5.02
N ASN A 128 -8.36 16.10 4.13
CA ASN A 128 -8.54 16.32 2.69
C ASN A 128 -10.00 16.65 2.30
N GLY A 129 -10.93 16.73 3.26
CA GLY A 129 -12.36 17.01 3.01
C GLY A 129 -13.09 15.89 2.28
N ARG A 130 -12.52 14.68 2.22
CA ARG A 130 -13.15 13.53 1.51
C ARG A 130 -14.16 12.81 2.38
N ILE A 131 -13.99 12.88 3.71
CA ILE A 131 -14.89 12.31 4.70
C ILE A 131 -15.40 13.46 5.55
N ASP A 132 -16.72 13.61 5.60
CA ASP A 132 -17.38 14.54 6.52
C ASP A 132 -17.46 13.91 7.92
N PRO A 133 -16.83 14.51 8.95
CA PRO A 133 -16.86 13.98 10.31
C PRO A 133 -18.22 14.13 11.00
N SER A 134 -19.11 14.99 10.51
CA SER A 134 -20.43 15.22 11.09
C SER A 134 -21.40 14.06 10.85
N GLN A 135 -21.18 13.27 9.80
CA GLN A 135 -22.00 12.10 9.46
C GLN A 135 -21.45 10.81 10.06
N PRO A 136 -22.30 9.80 10.34
CA PRO A 136 -21.84 8.50 10.79
C PRO A 136 -21.02 7.79 9.70
N ILE A 137 -19.74 7.52 9.99
CA ILE A 137 -18.83 6.84 9.10
C ILE A 137 -19.14 5.34 9.11
N THR A 138 -19.92 4.91 8.12
CA THR A 138 -20.19 3.49 7.85
C THR A 138 -19.20 2.89 6.85
N MET A 139 -19.18 1.56 6.74
CA MET A 139 -18.33 0.87 5.75
C MET A 139 -18.63 1.23 4.29
N LYS A 140 -19.85 1.69 3.98
CA LYS A 140 -20.19 2.21 2.66
C LYS A 140 -19.42 3.50 2.38
N HIS A 141 -19.50 4.47 3.30
CA HIS A 141 -18.77 5.74 3.20
C HIS A 141 -17.25 5.50 3.06
N LEU A 142 -16.69 4.54 3.79
CA LEU A 142 -15.27 4.18 3.68
C LEU A 142 -14.88 3.60 2.31
N LEU A 143 -15.77 2.86 1.65
CA LEU A 143 -15.52 2.32 0.32
C LEU A 143 -15.67 3.40 -0.75
N ASP A 144 -16.75 4.20 -0.68
CA ASP A 144 -17.08 5.22 -1.67
C ASP A 144 -16.00 6.31 -1.73
N THR A 145 -15.49 6.73 -0.57
CA THR A 145 -14.37 7.68 -0.44
C THR A 145 -13.00 7.06 -0.75
N ARG A 146 -12.95 5.75 -1.06
CA ARG A 146 -11.73 4.96 -1.26
C ARG A 146 -10.75 5.03 -0.08
N CYS A 147 -11.25 5.29 1.13
CA CYS A 147 -10.47 5.15 2.35
C CYS A 147 -10.10 3.68 2.57
N VAL A 148 -10.99 2.76 2.21
CA VAL A 148 -10.69 1.33 2.09
C VAL A 148 -10.92 0.90 0.64
N ARG A 149 -9.99 0.12 0.05
CA ARG A 149 -10.11 -0.34 -1.35
C ARG A 149 -11.08 -1.51 -1.51
N ASP A 150 -10.90 -2.54 -0.68
CA ASP A 150 -11.68 -3.79 -0.73
C ASP A 150 -12.15 -4.14 0.68
N VAL A 151 -13.47 -4.27 0.85
CA VAL A 151 -14.08 -4.74 2.10
C VAL A 151 -14.51 -6.19 1.89
N LYS A 152 -13.70 -7.14 2.38
CA LYS A 152 -13.97 -8.59 2.27
C LYS A 152 -15.03 -9.04 3.27
N ASP A 153 -14.62 -9.39 4.48
CA ASP A 153 -15.54 -9.80 5.56
C ASP A 153 -15.91 -8.63 6.50
N GLY A 154 -15.33 -7.44 6.26
CA GLY A 154 -15.59 -6.24 7.04
C GLY A 154 -14.36 -5.33 7.16
N VAL A 155 -14.49 -4.26 7.95
CA VAL A 155 -13.40 -3.33 8.27
C VAL A 155 -13.01 -3.44 9.74
N LYS A 156 -11.70 -3.48 10.01
CA LYS A 156 -11.15 -3.44 11.37
C LYS A 156 -10.33 -2.19 11.58
N ILE A 157 -10.70 -1.37 12.56
CA ILE A 157 -9.95 -0.17 12.92
C ILE A 157 -8.76 -0.54 13.82
N LEU A 158 -7.60 0.05 13.52
CA LEU A 158 -6.33 -0.13 14.22
C LEU A 158 -5.79 1.24 14.67
N ALA A 159 -4.94 1.23 15.71
CA ALA A 159 -4.54 2.43 16.43
C ALA A 159 -3.22 3.05 15.93
N ASP A 160 -2.83 2.75 14.70
CA ASP A 160 -1.62 3.32 14.12
C ASP A 160 -1.84 4.80 13.78
N GLY A 161 -0.84 5.63 14.12
CA GLY A 161 -0.90 7.10 14.15
C GLY A 161 -1.99 7.69 15.05
N LYS A 162 -2.30 7.03 16.18
CA LYS A 162 -3.22 7.52 17.22
C LYS A 162 -2.96 8.96 17.70
N GLU A 163 -1.73 9.45 17.61
CA GLU A 163 -1.30 10.78 18.10
C GLU A 163 -1.79 11.92 17.20
N HIS A 164 -2.02 11.63 15.92
CA HIS A 164 -2.48 12.61 14.95
C HIS A 164 -4.00 12.68 14.85
N PHE A 165 -4.71 11.73 15.47
CA PHE A 165 -6.16 11.66 15.45
C PHE A 165 -6.75 12.68 16.41
N LYS A 166 -7.44 13.69 15.88
CA LYS A 166 -7.95 14.84 16.65
C LYS A 166 -9.42 15.14 16.39
N THR A 167 -10.00 14.60 15.33
CA THR A 167 -11.37 14.90 14.95
C THR A 167 -12.35 13.94 15.65
N PRO A 168 -13.36 14.44 16.38
CA PRO A 168 -14.42 13.61 16.92
C PRO A 168 -15.28 13.07 15.77
N VAL A 169 -15.49 11.76 15.74
CA VAL A 169 -16.26 11.08 14.69
C VAL A 169 -17.12 9.98 15.26
N THR A 170 -18.26 9.73 14.62
CA THR A 170 -19.10 8.56 14.91
C THR A 170 -18.83 7.49 13.88
N ILE A 171 -18.32 6.32 14.29
CA ILE A 171 -17.90 5.26 13.38
C ILE A 171 -18.68 3.95 13.63
N GLU A 172 -19.21 3.36 12.55
CA GLU A 172 -19.81 2.03 12.54
C GLU A 172 -19.01 1.08 11.64
N VAL A 173 -18.31 0.12 12.27
CA VAL A 173 -17.43 -0.84 11.58
C VAL A 173 -17.62 -2.26 12.14
N SER A 174 -16.93 -3.24 11.57
CA SER A 174 -17.04 -4.63 12.03
C SER A 174 -16.31 -4.84 13.35
N ARG A 175 -15.04 -4.43 13.45
CA ARG A 175 -14.23 -4.56 14.67
C ARG A 175 -13.30 -3.36 14.86
N ALA A 176 -12.79 -3.21 16.07
CA ALA A 176 -11.74 -2.24 16.38
C ALA A 176 -10.73 -2.81 17.38
N SER A 177 -9.50 -2.30 17.36
CA SER A 177 -8.52 -2.59 18.42
C SER A 177 -8.88 -1.83 19.70
N LYS A 178 -8.53 -2.41 20.85
CA LYS A 178 -8.78 -1.77 22.16
C LYS A 178 -8.14 -0.39 22.28
N GLN A 179 -6.93 -0.24 21.72
CA GLN A 179 -6.23 1.05 21.70
C GLN A 179 -6.95 2.06 20.80
N ALA A 180 -7.47 1.64 19.64
CA ALA A 180 -8.19 2.54 18.75
C ALA A 180 -9.50 3.03 19.37
N ILE A 181 -10.23 2.15 20.05
CA ILE A 181 -11.45 2.52 20.79
C ILE A 181 -11.13 3.60 21.82
N LYS A 182 -10.09 3.40 22.64
CA LYS A 182 -9.66 4.39 23.65
C LYS A 182 -9.30 5.74 23.03
N THR A 183 -8.54 5.74 21.93
CA THR A 183 -8.15 6.98 21.25
C THR A 183 -9.35 7.73 20.66
N ILE A 184 -10.27 7.02 20.02
CA ILE A 184 -11.48 7.63 19.45
C ILE A 184 -12.33 8.24 20.58
N GLU A 185 -12.51 7.52 21.68
CA GLU A 185 -13.26 8.00 22.85
C GLU A 185 -12.57 9.18 23.56
N SER A 186 -11.24 9.18 23.66
CA SER A 186 -10.50 10.31 24.27
C SER A 186 -10.63 11.61 23.50
N VAL A 187 -10.87 11.53 22.19
CA VAL A 187 -11.12 12.68 21.32
C VAL A 187 -12.61 13.09 21.34
N GLY A 188 -13.48 12.31 21.99
CA GLY A 188 -14.92 12.54 22.06
C GLY A 188 -15.71 11.91 20.90
N GLY A 189 -15.10 11.00 20.14
CA GLY A 189 -15.78 10.20 19.13
C GLY A 189 -16.55 9.02 19.71
N LYS A 190 -17.46 8.45 18.91
CA LYS A 190 -18.26 7.26 19.28
C LYS A 190 -17.97 6.13 18.30
N ILE A 191 -17.72 4.93 18.82
CA ILE A 191 -17.50 3.74 17.99
C ILE A 191 -18.51 2.64 18.30
N THR A 192 -19.11 2.07 17.26
CA THR A 192 -20.00 0.91 17.35
C THR A 192 -19.47 -0.21 16.46
N CYS A 193 -19.19 -1.36 17.07
CA CYS A 193 -18.76 -2.55 16.36
C CYS A 193 -19.97 -3.45 16.06
N ARG A 194 -20.31 -3.62 14.78
CA ARG A 194 -21.49 -4.36 14.33
C ARG A 194 -21.13 -5.62 13.56
N TYR A 195 -21.90 -6.68 13.80
CA TYR A 195 -21.79 -7.93 13.03
C TYR A 195 -22.38 -7.76 11.62
N PHE A 196 -21.65 -8.24 10.62
CA PHE A 196 -22.14 -8.38 9.25
C PHE A 196 -21.84 -9.78 8.73
N ASN A 197 -22.86 -10.43 8.15
CA ASN A 197 -22.62 -11.55 7.24
C ASN A 197 -22.30 -11.02 5.84
N ARG A 198 -21.88 -11.89 4.92
CA ARG A 198 -21.51 -11.49 3.55
C ARG A 198 -22.65 -10.77 2.81
N LEU A 199 -23.89 -11.23 3.02
CA LEU A 199 -25.08 -10.66 2.38
C LEU A 199 -25.40 -9.26 2.92
N ALA A 200 -25.42 -9.10 4.24
CA ALA A 200 -25.67 -7.83 4.92
C ALA A 200 -24.56 -6.82 4.61
N LEU A 201 -23.30 -7.25 4.60
CA LEU A 201 -22.17 -6.39 4.21
C LEU A 201 -22.35 -5.87 2.78
N ARG A 202 -22.73 -6.75 1.85
CA ARG A 202 -23.03 -6.36 0.47
C ARG A 202 -24.22 -5.40 0.40
N ALA A 203 -25.26 -5.62 1.19
CA ALA A 203 -26.43 -4.74 1.26
C ALA A 203 -26.09 -3.35 1.84
N THR A 204 -25.23 -3.28 2.86
CA THR A 204 -24.76 -2.02 3.44
C THR A 204 -23.93 -1.23 2.43
N ILE A 205 -23.01 -1.89 1.75
CA ILE A 205 -22.07 -1.23 0.82
C ILE A 205 -22.77 -0.86 -0.49
N LYS A 206 -23.57 -1.77 -1.04
CA LYS A 206 -24.19 -1.65 -2.37
C LYS A 206 -25.70 -1.86 -2.29
N PRO A 207 -26.44 -0.98 -1.58
CA PRO A 207 -27.89 -1.09 -1.45
C PRO A 207 -28.60 -1.03 -2.81
N GLU A 208 -28.08 -0.27 -3.77
CA GLU A 208 -28.63 -0.09 -5.12
C GLU A 208 -28.72 -1.38 -5.93
N LYS A 209 -27.96 -2.43 -5.55
CA LYS A 209 -28.01 -3.74 -6.22
C LYS A 209 -29.15 -4.63 -5.76
N PHE A 210 -29.89 -4.22 -4.73
CA PHE A 210 -30.99 -5.01 -4.17
C PHE A 210 -32.31 -4.32 -4.48
N TRP A 211 -33.22 -5.06 -5.10
CA TRP A 211 -34.59 -4.58 -5.32
C TRP A 211 -35.30 -4.30 -3.98
N LYS A 212 -35.04 -5.14 -2.98
CA LYS A 212 -35.50 -5.01 -1.59
C LYS A 212 -34.34 -5.33 -0.66
N LEU A 213 -34.10 -4.44 0.32
CA LEU A 213 -32.99 -4.63 1.26
C LEU A 213 -33.25 -5.84 2.18
N PRO A 214 -32.28 -6.76 2.29
CA PRO A 214 -32.41 -7.90 3.19
C PRO A 214 -32.31 -7.44 4.63
N LYS A 215 -33.05 -8.12 5.52
CA LYS A 215 -32.91 -7.93 6.98
C LYS A 215 -31.51 -8.37 7.42
N PHE A 216 -30.89 -7.59 8.30
CA PHE A 216 -29.58 -7.94 8.85
C PHE A 216 -29.70 -9.14 9.79
N ALA A 217 -28.91 -10.18 9.53
CA ALA A 217 -28.88 -11.38 10.35
C ALA A 217 -28.14 -11.14 11.68
N ALA A 218 -28.64 -11.74 12.76
CA ALA A 218 -27.93 -11.82 14.02
C ALA A 218 -26.73 -12.79 13.91
N PRO A 219 -25.68 -12.60 14.73
CA PRO A 219 -24.57 -13.57 14.79
C PRO A 219 -25.09 -14.91 15.31
N MET A 220 -24.81 -15.98 14.56
CA MET A 220 -25.19 -17.35 14.95
C MET A 220 -24.05 -18.09 15.66
N LYS A 221 -22.79 -17.76 15.35
CA LYS A 221 -21.63 -18.44 15.94
C LYS A 221 -21.40 -17.93 17.36
N GLN A 222 -21.25 -18.82 18.33
CA GLN A 222 -21.00 -18.47 19.74
C GLN A 222 -19.85 -17.46 19.89
N ARG A 223 -18.73 -17.66 19.18
CA ARG A 223 -17.58 -16.74 19.20
C ARG A 223 -17.91 -15.30 18.78
N ASP A 224 -18.85 -15.15 17.84
CA ASP A 224 -19.27 -13.83 17.35
C ASP A 224 -20.26 -13.22 18.35
N ILE A 225 -21.21 -14.01 18.87
CA ILE A 225 -22.15 -13.58 19.91
C ILE A 225 -21.37 -13.02 21.12
N VAL A 226 -20.44 -13.81 21.68
CA VAL A 226 -19.61 -13.40 22.82
C VAL A 226 -18.85 -12.12 22.51
N TRP A 227 -18.25 -12.01 21.32
CA TRP A 227 -17.47 -10.83 20.96
C TRP A 227 -18.32 -9.55 20.87
N TYR A 228 -19.51 -9.62 20.28
CA TYR A 228 -20.41 -8.47 20.11
C TYR A 228 -21.29 -8.19 21.34
N SER A 229 -21.40 -9.12 22.30
CA SER A 229 -22.04 -8.87 23.59
C SER A 229 -21.11 -8.18 24.60
N ASP A 230 -19.80 -8.23 24.40
CA ASP A 230 -18.82 -7.61 25.29
C ASP A 230 -18.83 -6.06 25.19
N PRO A 231 -19.14 -5.33 26.28
CA PRO A 231 -19.11 -3.86 26.28
C PRO A 231 -17.71 -3.28 26.01
N LYS A 232 -16.65 -4.03 26.35
CA LYS A 232 -15.24 -3.64 26.12
C LYS A 232 -14.90 -3.52 24.63
N ASN A 233 -15.61 -4.27 23.78
CA ASN A 233 -15.41 -4.24 22.32
C ASN A 233 -16.34 -3.22 21.64
N ARG A 234 -17.19 -2.52 22.40
CA ARG A 234 -18.28 -1.67 21.89
C ARG A 234 -19.16 -2.42 20.89
N GLY A 235 -19.42 -3.68 21.20
CA GLY A 235 -20.30 -4.51 20.39
C GLY A 235 -21.73 -3.99 20.42
N TYR A 236 -22.38 -3.97 19.27
CA TYR A 236 -23.73 -3.40 19.13
C TYR A 236 -24.80 -4.11 19.98
N LEU A 237 -24.59 -5.37 20.37
CA LEU A 237 -25.50 -6.10 21.25
C LEU A 237 -25.43 -5.61 22.69
N ALA A 238 -24.28 -5.10 23.13
CA ALA A 238 -24.10 -4.54 24.47
C ALA A 238 -24.71 -3.14 24.63
N LEU A 239 -24.79 -2.39 23.53
CA LEU A 239 -25.27 -1.00 23.47
C LEU A 239 -26.78 -0.90 23.28
N SER A 240 -27.45 -1.99 22.89
CA SER A 240 -28.90 -1.98 22.71
C SER A 240 -29.57 -1.81 24.07
N PRO A 241 -30.53 -0.87 24.23
CA PRO A 241 -31.28 -0.78 25.49
C PRO A 241 -31.91 -2.14 25.76
N LYS A 242 -31.71 -2.68 26.97
CA LYS A 242 -32.45 -3.87 27.41
C LYS A 242 -33.93 -3.48 27.30
N LYS A 243 -34.71 -4.28 26.57
CA LYS A 243 -36.16 -4.20 26.70
C LYS A 243 -36.43 -4.59 28.15
N ASP A 244 -36.85 -3.63 28.96
CA ASP A 244 -37.39 -3.91 30.27
C ASP A 244 -38.50 -4.96 30.08
N GLN A 245 -38.38 -6.08 30.82
CA GLN A 245 -39.36 -7.16 30.80
C GLN A 245 -40.65 -6.71 31.47
#